data_AF-A0A1W9MFS1-F1
#
_entry.id   AF-A0A1W9MFS1-F1
#
_cell.length_a   1.000
_cell.length_b   1.000
_cell.length_c   1.000
_cell.angle_alpha   90.00
_cell.angle_beta   90.00
_cell.angle_gamma   90.00
#
_symmetry.space_group_name_H-M   'P 1'
#
loop_
_entity.id
_entity.type
_entity.pdbx_description
1 polymer ?
#
loop_
_entity_poly.entity_id
_entity_poly.type
_entity_poly.pdbx_seq_one_letter_code
_entity_poly.pdbx_strand_id
1 'polypeptide(L)'
;MRRFCLGYRLWQCNACREISKSNWGDINSTVINKIKKRYKKISNVNFINANLLDLKYESLFDTIVSFETIEHLKEEDILEVFKIFRRSLKPNRILIFFNTIYAKDVS
;
A
#
# COMPACT_ATOMS: atom_id res chain seq x y z
N MET A 1 15.67 -5.83 2.60
CA MET A 1 14.21 -6.06 2.43
C MET A 1 13.52 -4.76 1.99
N ARG A 2 12.79 -4.77 0.86
CA ARG A 2 12.01 -3.64 0.34
C ARG A 2 10.53 -3.87 0.54
N ARG A 3 9.83 -2.96 1.22
CA ARG A 3 8.38 -3.04 1.45
C ARG A 3 7.63 -1.92 0.73
N PHE A 4 6.45 -2.22 0.24
CA PHE A 4 5.52 -1.22 -0.27
C PHE A 4 4.25 -1.20 0.59
N CYS A 5 3.84 -0.03 1.03
CA CYS A 5 2.68 0.17 1.88
C CYS A 5 1.70 1.11 1.21
N LEU A 6 0.42 0.76 1.24
CA LEU A 6 -0.64 1.49 0.56
C LEU A 6 -1.86 1.69 1.47
N GLY A 7 -2.50 2.84 1.34
CA GLY A 7 -3.86 3.08 1.85
C GLY A 7 -4.01 4.27 2.80
N TYR A 8 -5.26 4.61 3.09
CA TYR A 8 -5.62 5.79 3.87
C TYR A 8 -5.13 5.76 5.33
N ARG A 9 -4.71 4.59 5.84
CA ARG A 9 -4.22 4.38 7.20
C ARG A 9 -2.72 4.06 7.28
N LEU A 10 -1.91 4.59 6.37
CA LEU A 10 -0.46 4.42 6.37
C LEU A 10 0.23 4.69 7.73
N TRP A 11 -0.36 5.54 8.58
CA TRP A 11 0.14 5.83 9.92
C TRP A 11 0.07 4.65 10.91
N GLN A 12 -0.68 3.59 10.61
CA GLN A 12 -0.81 2.42 11.51
C GLN A 12 0.33 1.39 11.33
N CYS A 13 1.12 1.47 10.26
CA CYS A 13 2.20 0.51 10.04
C CYS A 13 3.43 0.81 10.92
N ASN A 14 3.41 0.38 12.19
CA ASN A 14 4.62 0.40 13.04
C ASN A 14 5.69 -0.58 12.52
N ALA A 15 5.27 -1.71 11.94
CA ALA A 15 6.15 -2.71 11.32
C ALA A 15 7.00 -2.16 10.15
N CYS A 16 6.68 -0.97 9.66
CA CYS A 16 7.36 -0.33 8.55
C CYS A 16 8.56 0.54 8.96
N ARG A 17 8.74 0.80 10.26
CA ARG A 17 9.83 1.64 10.81
C ARG A 17 11.16 0.91 10.89
N GLU A 18 11.12 -0.42 11.09
CA GLU A 18 12.31 -1.25 11.34
C GLU A 18 12.90 -1.88 10.07
N ILE A 19 12.41 -1.51 8.88
CA ILE A 19 12.79 -2.14 7.61
C ILE A 19 13.86 -1.33 6.89
N SER A 20 14.80 -2.00 6.22
CA SER A 20 15.86 -1.34 5.43
C SER A 20 15.40 -0.30 4.41
N LYS A 21 14.24 -0.46 3.74
CA LYS A 21 13.67 0.52 2.81
C LYS A 21 12.18 0.29 2.57
N SER A 22 11.38 1.34 2.71
CA SER A 22 9.92 1.29 2.57
C SER A 22 9.41 2.38 1.62
N ASN A 23 8.45 2.05 0.76
CA ASN A 23 7.75 2.99 -0.11
C ASN A 23 6.29 3.10 0.39
N TRP A 24 5.80 4.30 0.66
CA TRP A 24 4.46 4.54 1.22
C TRP A 24 3.64 5.37 0.23
N GLY A 25 2.55 4.81 -0.28
CA GLY A 25 1.79 5.36 -1.40
C GLY A 25 0.32 5.62 -1.08
N ASP A 26 -0.21 6.76 -1.54
CA ASP A 26 -1.62 7.11 -1.50
C ASP A 26 -1.96 8.05 -2.65
N ILE A 27 -3.18 7.95 -3.19
CA ILE A 27 -3.68 8.84 -4.25
C ILE A 27 -3.96 10.25 -3.71
N ASN A 28 -4.29 10.38 -2.43
CA ASN A 28 -4.61 11.64 -1.78
C ASN A 28 -3.33 12.35 -1.30
N SER A 29 -2.98 13.43 -1.99
CA SER A 29 -1.81 14.27 -1.66
C SER A 29 -1.86 14.86 -0.24
N THR A 30 -3.05 15.12 0.29
CA THR A 30 -3.23 15.61 1.67
C THR A 30 -2.83 14.56 2.69
N VAL A 31 -3.17 13.29 2.46
CA VAL A 31 -2.74 12.17 3.30
C VAL A 31 -1.22 12.05 3.25
N ILE A 32 -0.63 12.06 2.05
CA ILE A 32 0.83 12.02 1.85
C ILE A 32 1.55 13.16 2.58
N ASN A 33 1.04 14.38 2.51
CA ASN A 33 1.66 15.52 3.18
C ASN A 33 1.57 15.41 4.72
N LYS A 34 0.45 14.94 5.25
CA LYS A 34 0.28 14.69 6.70
C LYS A 34 1.24 13.61 7.19
N ILE A 35 1.37 12.48 6.47
CA ILE A 35 2.28 11.40 6.88
C ILE A 35 3.75 11.82 6.73
N LYS A 36 4.12 12.56 5.67
CA LYS A 36 5.46 13.14 5.51
C LYS A 36 5.82 14.00 6.72
N LYS A 37 4.93 14.88 7.15
CA LYS A 37 5.14 15.73 8.34
C LYS A 37 5.26 14.90 9.62
N ARG A 38 4.38 13.91 9.81
CA ARG A 38 4.36 13.05 11.01
C ARG A 38 5.62 12.19 11.13
N TYR A 39 6.11 11.65 10.02
CA TYR A 39 7.22 10.71 9.96
C TYR A 39 8.51 11.34 9.41
N LYS A 40 8.64 12.67 9.46
CA LYS A 40 9.80 13.42 8.92
C LYS A 40 11.18 12.98 9.44
N LYS A 41 11.22 12.32 10.61
CA LYS A 41 12.46 11.82 11.24
C LYS A 41 12.89 10.45 10.72
N ILE A 42 12.07 9.79 9.90
CA ILE A 42 12.32 8.46 9.36
C ILE A 42 12.99 8.61 7.98
N SER A 43 14.23 8.14 7.84
CA SER A 43 15.04 8.32 6.62
C SER A 43 14.93 7.17 5.61
N ASN A 44 14.45 6.01 6.04
CA ASN A 44 14.28 4.78 5.26
C ASN A 44 12.91 4.67 4.57
N VAL A 45 12.10 5.74 4.57
CA VAL A 45 10.76 5.78 3.96
C VAL A 45 10.75 6.77 2.79
N ASN A 46 10.31 6.31 1.62
CA ASN A 46 9.97 7.16 0.49
C ASN A 46 8.46 7.31 0.37
N PHE A 47 7.98 8.53 0.20
CA PHE A 47 6.56 8.83 0.13
C PHE A 47 6.15 9.14 -1.31
N ILE A 48 5.13 8.45 -1.80
CA ILE A 48 4.70 8.47 -3.19
C ILE A 48 3.25 8.94 -3.23
N ASN A 49 2.96 9.98 -4.00
CA ASN A 49 1.59 10.34 -4.32
C ASN A 49 1.29 9.83 -5.72
N ALA A 50 0.53 8.74 -5.81
CA ALA A 50 0.23 8.07 -7.08
C ALA A 50 -1.07 7.28 -6.97
N ASN A 51 -1.75 7.14 -8.11
CA ASN A 51 -2.82 6.16 -8.23
C ASN A 51 -2.21 4.75 -8.27
N LEU A 52 -2.86 3.81 -7.59
CA LEU A 52 -2.46 2.43 -7.54
C LEU A 52 -2.44 1.76 -8.92
N LEU A 53 -3.41 2.13 -9.78
CA LEU A 53 -3.53 1.60 -11.14
C LEU A 53 -2.39 2.03 -12.06
N ASP A 54 -1.71 3.14 -11.74
CA ASP A 54 -0.61 3.69 -12.55
C ASP A 54 0.77 3.15 -12.15
N LEU A 55 0.85 2.25 -11.17
CA LEU A 55 2.13 1.75 -10.68
C LEU A 55 2.78 0.76 -11.64
N LYS A 56 3.97 1.13 -12.14
CA LYS A 56 4.77 0.35 -13.10
C LYS A 56 5.93 -0.41 -12.48
N TYR A 57 5.82 -0.83 -11.22
CA TYR A 57 6.88 -1.61 -10.57
C TYR A 57 6.90 -3.06 -11.06
N GLU A 58 8.10 -3.63 -11.14
CA GLU A 58 8.34 -5.03 -11.53
C GLU A 58 9.33 -5.68 -10.58
N SER A 59 8.94 -6.82 -9.98
CA SER A 59 9.77 -7.67 -9.11
C SER A 59 10.65 -6.89 -8.12
N LEU A 60 10.09 -5.83 -7.53
CA LEU A 60 10.85 -4.88 -6.72
C LEU A 60 10.73 -5.15 -5.22
N PHE A 61 9.54 -5.56 -4.78
CA PHE A 61 9.21 -5.63 -3.37
C PHE A 61 9.29 -7.05 -2.83
N ASP A 62 9.80 -7.15 -1.60
CA ASP A 62 9.80 -8.38 -0.80
C ASP A 62 8.48 -8.54 -0.01
N THR A 63 7.75 -7.44 0.19
CA THR A 63 6.43 -7.45 0.81
C THR A 63 5.60 -6.28 0.30
N ILE A 64 4.33 -6.51 0.00
CA ILE A 64 3.33 -5.45 -0.18
C ILE A 64 2.35 -5.52 0.96
N VAL A 65 2.03 -4.37 1.56
CA VAL A 65 1.03 -4.23 2.62
C VAL A 65 -0.02 -3.21 2.17
N SER A 66 -1.27 -3.62 2.05
CA SER A 66 -2.38 -2.76 1.64
C SER A 66 -3.44 -2.68 2.74
N PHE A 67 -3.85 -1.48 3.12
CA PHE A 67 -4.86 -1.25 4.15
C PHE A 67 -6.06 -0.51 3.55
N GLU A 68 -7.27 -1.04 3.76
CA GLU A 68 -8.55 -0.40 3.39
C GLU A 68 -8.47 0.21 1.98
N THR A 69 -7.94 -0.54 1.02
CA THR A 69 -7.67 -0.01 -0.33
C THR A 69 -8.66 -0.59 -1.34
N ILE A 70 -9.00 -1.86 -1.21
CA ILE A 70 -9.86 -2.56 -2.18
C ILE A 70 -11.31 -2.09 -2.09
N GLU A 71 -11.77 -1.72 -0.89
CA GLU A 71 -13.12 -1.22 -0.62
C GLU A 71 -13.47 0.12 -1.31
N HIS A 72 -12.46 0.85 -1.77
CA HIS A 72 -12.63 2.11 -2.50
C HIS A 72 -12.48 1.95 -4.02
N LEU A 73 -12.20 0.75 -4.51
CA LEU A 73 -12.05 0.46 -5.92
C LEU A 73 -13.37 -0.01 -6.52
N LYS A 74 -13.57 0.27 -7.81
CA LYS A 74 -14.60 -0.39 -8.58
C LYS A 74 -14.22 -1.85 -8.78
N GLU A 75 -15.22 -2.72 -8.91
CA GLU A 75 -15.01 -4.16 -9.10
C GLU A 75 -14.10 -4.48 -10.31
N GLU A 76 -14.27 -3.74 -11.41
CA GLU A 76 -13.44 -3.82 -12.61
C GLU A 76 -11.95 -3.53 -12.37
N ASP A 77 -11.64 -2.66 -11.40
CA ASP A 77 -10.28 -2.24 -11.07
C ASP A 77 -9.59 -3.19 -10.08
N ILE A 78 -10.35 -3.99 -9.32
CA ILE A 78 -9.82 -4.88 -8.27
C ILE A 78 -8.85 -5.90 -8.88
N LEU A 79 -9.24 -6.55 -9.97
CA LEU A 79 -8.40 -7.53 -10.66
C LEU A 79 -7.12 -6.90 -11.18
N GLU A 80 -7.20 -5.68 -11.71
CA GLU A 80 -6.02 -4.97 -12.23
C GLU A 80 -5.04 -4.62 -11.10
N VAL A 81 -5.55 -4.16 -9.96
CA VAL A 81 -4.73 -3.92 -8.76
C VAL A 81 -4.02 -5.19 -8.28
N PHE A 82 -4.70 -6.33 -8.27
CA PHE A 82 -4.04 -7.60 -7.89
C PHE A 82 -2.96 -8.02 -8.90
N LYS A 83 -3.14 -7.77 -10.21
CA LYS A 83 -2.07 -7.98 -11.19
C LYS A 83 -0.88 -7.07 -10.93
N ILE A 84 -1.12 -5.79 -10.60
CA ILE A 84 -0.07 -4.84 -10.25
C ILE A 84 0.70 -5.33 -9.01
N PHE A 85 0.01 -5.80 -7.97
CA PHE A 85 0.66 -6.39 -6.79
C PHE A 85 1.50 -7.61 -7.15
N ARG A 86 0.93 -8.52 -7.94
CA ARG A 86 1.61 -9.75 -8.37
C ARG A 86 2.86 -9.46 -9.19
N ARG A 87 2.82 -8.48 -10.09
CA ARG A 87 3.95 -8.02 -10.92
C ARG A 87 5.01 -7.31 -10.10
N SER A 88 4.59 -6.51 -9.11
CA SER A 88 5.49 -5.70 -8.28
C SER A 88 6.23 -6.52 -7.22
N LEU A 89 5.69 -7.67 -6.82
CA LEU A 89 6.33 -8.62 -5.89
C LEU A 89 7.37 -9.48 -6.61
N LYS A 90 8.50 -9.73 -5.92
CA LYS A 90 9.43 -10.79 -6.36
C LYS A 90 8.78 -12.18 -6.19
N PRO A 91 9.29 -13.23 -6.86
CA PRO A 91 8.84 -14.60 -6.62
C PRO A 91 8.89 -15.01 -5.14
N ASN A 92 7.90 -15.78 -4.69
CA ASN A 92 7.78 -16.29 -3.31
C ASN A 92 7.78 -15.22 -2.21
N ARG A 93 7.22 -14.04 -2.52
CA ARG A 93 7.06 -12.93 -1.57
C ARG A 93 5.62 -12.73 -1.16
N ILE A 94 5.45 -11.99 -0.07
CA ILE A 94 4.20 -11.93 0.66
C ILE A 94 3.41 -10.66 0.27
N LEU A 95 2.14 -10.86 -0.06
CA LEU A 95 1.12 -9.81 -0.06
C LEU A 95 0.33 -9.92 1.24
N ILE A 96 0.23 -8.82 1.99
CA ILE A 96 -0.65 -8.69 3.15
C ILE A 96 -1.67 -7.61 2.81
N PHE A 97 -2.95 -7.91 2.94
CA PHE A 97 -3.99 -6.91 2.78
C PHE A 97 -4.99 -6.98 3.92
N PHE A 98 -5.45 -5.81 4.37
CA PHE A 98 -6.48 -5.64 5.37
C PHE A 98 -7.62 -4.87 4.71
N ASN A 99 -8.84 -5.40 4.76
CA ASN A 99 -10.02 -4.71 4.27
C ASN A 99 -11.12 -4.80 5.31
N THR A 100 -12.01 -3.81 5.32
CA THR A 100 -13.21 -3.85 6.14
C THR A 100 -14.21 -4.80 5.49
N ILE A 101 -14.67 -5.82 6.24
CA ILE A 101 -15.79 -6.64 5.81
C ILE A 101 -17.06 -5.97 6.30
N TYR A 102 -17.82 -5.36 5.40
CA TYR A 102 -19.22 -5.03 5.67
C TYR A 102 -20.04 -6.31 5.48
N ALA A 103 -20.27 -7.05 6.55
CA ALA A 103 -21.31 -8.07 6.56
C ALA A 103 -22.65 -7.33 6.50
N LYS A 104 -23.24 -7.21 5.31
CA LYS A 104 -24.67 -6.95 5.23
C LYS A 104 -25.34 -8.25 5.63
N ASP A 105 -26.02 -8.23 6.78
CA ASP A 105 -26.94 -9.30 7.12
C ASP A 105 -27.85 -9.54 5.91
N VAL A 106 -27.81 -10.77 5.41
CA VAL A 106 -28.67 -11.23 4.33
C VAL A 106 -30.05 -11.38 4.97
N SER A 107 -30.86 -10.32 4.87
CA SER A 107 -32.28 -10.31 5.22
C SER A 107 -33.09 -11.06 4.17
#